data_AF-A0A430V035-F1
#
_entry.id   AF-A0A430V035-F1
#
_cell.length_a   1.000
_cell.length_b   1.000
_cell.length_c   1.000
_cell.angle_alpha   90.00
_cell.angle_beta   90.00
_cell.angle_gamma   90.00
#
_symmetry.space_group_name_H-M   'P 1'
#
loop_
_entity.id
_entity.type
_entity.pdbx_description
1 polymer ?
#
loop_
_entity_poly.entity_id
_entity_poly.type
_entity_poly.pdbx_seq_one_letter_code
_entity_poly.pdbx_strand_id
1 'polypeptide(L)' 'KPSRGEVGWGLGQVKMEGLTGTSEVEEKGDNKKAKYFVMRVASTGNWADKRLIRVIEMAAPGAK' A
#
# COMPACT_ATOMS: atom_id res chain seq x y z
N LYS A 1 23.57 -7.44 -15.12
CA LYS A 1 22.37 -6.60 -14.87
C LYS A 1 21.17 -7.53 -14.87
N PRO A 2 20.32 -7.54 -13.84
CA PRO A 2 19.15 -8.40 -13.82
C PRO A 2 18.21 -8.02 -14.97
N SER A 3 17.60 -9.03 -15.58
CA SER A 3 16.55 -8.90 -16.59
C SER A 3 15.27 -8.37 -15.95
N ARG A 4 14.37 -7.83 -16.78
CA ARG A 4 13.05 -7.38 -16.31
C ARG A 4 12.27 -8.49 -15.59
N GLY A 5 12.38 -9.73 -16.08
CA GLY A 5 11.74 -10.89 -15.45
C GLY A 5 12.33 -11.22 -14.08
N GLU A 6 13.66 -11.22 -13.96
CA GLU A 6 14.33 -11.44 -12.66
C GLU A 6 13.99 -10.34 -11.64
N VAL A 7 13.86 -9.09 -12.10
CA VAL A 7 13.42 -7.97 -11.24
C VAL A 7 11.97 -8.15 -10.80
N GLY A 8 11.07 -8.51 -11.72
CA GLY A 8 9.66 -8.76 -11.40
C GLY A 8 9.50 -9.91 -10.41
N TRP A 9 10.17 -11.03 -10.66
CA TRP A 9 10.18 -12.18 -9.75
C TRP A 9 10.69 -11.78 -8.36
N GLY A 10 11.81 -11.05 -8.30
CA GLY A 10 12.36 -10.54 -7.05
C GLY A 10 11.38 -9.64 -6.30
N LEU A 11 10.73 -8.69 -6.99
CA LEU A 11 9.72 -7.80 -6.40
C LEU A 11 8.57 -8.60 -5.75
N GLY A 12 8.11 -9.66 -6.41
CA GLY A 12 7.02 -10.52 -5.90
C GLY A 12 7.32 -11.25 -4.58
N GLN A 13 8.61 -11.35 -4.21
CA GLN A 13 9.09 -12.03 -3.00
C GLN A 13 9.38 -11.07 -1.83
N VAL A 14 9.39 -9.75 -2.07
CA VAL A 14 9.84 -8.78 -1.08
C VAL A 14 8.66 -8.23 -0.27
N LYS A 15 8.91 -8.10 1.03
CA LYS A 15 8.06 -7.40 1.99
C LYS A 15 8.79 -6.15 2.45
N MET A 16 8.21 -4.98 2.22
CA MET A 16 8.86 -3.69 2.50
C MET A 16 8.07 -2.90 3.53
N GLU A 17 8.75 -2.41 4.57
CA GLU A 17 8.17 -1.44 5.49
C GLU A 17 8.32 -0.02 4.94
N GLY A 18 7.24 0.75 5.02
CA GLY A 18 7.23 2.14 4.58
C GLY A 18 6.26 2.99 5.38
N LEU A 19 6.04 4.21 4.91
CA LEU A 19 5.20 5.22 5.58
C LEU A 19 3.76 4.75 5.82
N THR A 20 3.24 3.86 4.97
CA THR A 20 1.87 3.31 5.02
C THR A 20 1.82 1.93 5.71
N GLY A 21 2.88 1.59 6.44
CA GLY A 21 3.12 0.27 7.02
C GLY A 21 3.74 -0.68 6.01
N THR A 22 3.62 -1.97 6.27
CA THR A 22 4.24 -3.00 5.42
C THR A 22 3.44 -3.24 4.14
N SER A 23 4.13 -3.24 3.01
CA SER A 23 3.58 -3.48 1.67
C SER A 23 4.23 -4.69 1.03
N GLU A 24 3.41 -5.46 0.32
CA GLU A 24 3.81 -6.63 -0.44
C GLU A 24 3.22 -6.48 -1.84
N VAL A 25 4.06 -6.65 -2.86
CA VAL A 25 3.67 -6.49 -4.26
C VAL A 25 3.75 -7.82 -5.00
N GLU A 26 2.94 -7.97 -6.04
CA GLU A 26 3.00 -9.07 -6.99
C GLU A 26 4.12 -8.84 -8.01
N GLU A 27 4.43 -9.86 -8.82
CA GLU A 27 5.44 -9.78 -9.88
C GLU A 27 5.16 -8.64 -10.88
N LYS A 28 3.88 -8.34 -11.11
CA LYS A 28 3.42 -7.25 -11.96
C LYS A 28 3.56 -5.86 -11.31
N GLY A 29 3.86 -5.81 -10.00
CA GLY A 29 4.01 -4.59 -9.20
C GLY A 29 2.72 -4.11 -8.53
N ASP A 30 1.61 -4.82 -8.69
CA ASP A 30 0.35 -4.53 -8.01
C ASP A 30 0.44 -4.92 -6.53
N ASN A 31 -0.16 -4.15 -5.61
CA ASN A 31 -0.15 -4.52 -4.19
C ASN A 31 -0.99 -5.77 -3.97
N LYS A 32 -0.45 -6.78 -3.27
CA LYS A 32 -1.21 -7.99 -2.88
C LYS A 32 -2.41 -7.66 -2.01
N LYS A 33 -2.28 -6.65 -1.15
CA LYS A 33 -3.35 -6.08 -0.34
C LYS A 33 -3.44 -4.57 -0.55
N ALA A 34 -4.63 -4.09 -0.88
CA ALA A 34 -4.93 -2.67 -0.87
C ALA A 34 -5.14 -2.18 0.57
N LYS A 35 -4.56 -1.03 0.91
CA LYS A 35 -4.78 -0.35 2.19
C LYS A 35 -5.51 0.97 1.96
N TYR A 36 -6.58 1.17 2.73
CA TYR A 36 -7.35 2.40 2.74
C TYR A 36 -7.25 3.06 4.10
N PHE A 37 -7.00 4.37 4.10
CA PHE A 37 -6.85 5.18 5.31
C PHE A 37 -8.09 6.06 5.45
N VAL A 38 -8.92 5.75 6.45
CA VAL A 38 -10.08 6.58 6.79
C VAL A 38 -9.60 7.67 7.73
N MET A 39 -9.67 8.91 7.27
CA MET A 39 -9.15 10.07 7.98
C MET A 39 -10.27 11.04 8.33
N ARG A 40 -10.19 11.61 9.53
CA ARG A 40 -11.06 12.71 9.94
C ARG A 40 -10.33 14.04 9.71
N VAL A 41 -10.94 14.90 8.90
CA VAL A 41 -10.50 16.27 8.71
C VAL A 41 -10.86 17.08 9.96
N ALA A 42 -9.95 17.97 10.38
CA ALA A 42 -10.23 18.86 11.50
C ALA A 42 -11.35 19.84 11.14
N SER A 43 -12.23 20.12 12.09
CA SER A 43 -13.34 21.08 11.90
C SER A 43 -12.85 22.51 11.63
N THR A 44 -11.60 22.81 11.99
CA THR A 44 -10.92 24.08 11.74
C THR A 44 -10.48 24.26 10.28
N GLY A 45 -10.52 23.20 9.46
CA GLY A 45 -9.94 23.20 8.11
C GLY A 45 -8.41 23.11 8.09
N ASN A 46 -7.75 23.06 9.25
CA ASN A 46 -6.30 22.85 9.33
C ASN A 46 -5.95 21.37 9.08
N TRP A 47 -5.25 21.11 7.98
CA TRP A 47 -4.82 19.77 7.59
C TRP A 47 -3.74 19.17 8.48
N ALA A 48 -3.01 19.98 9.26
CA ALA A 48 -2.06 19.47 10.24
C ALA A 48 -2.75 18.66 11.35
N ASP A 49 -4.00 19.02 11.68
CA ASP A 49 -4.74 18.47 12.81
C ASP A 49 -5.59 17.24 12.46
N LYS A 50 -5.42 16.70 11.23
CA LYS A 50 -6.15 15.52 10.78
C LYS A 50 -5.79 14.29 11.62
N ARG A 51 -6.76 13.41 11.85
CA ARG A 51 -6.57 12.17 12.61
C ARG A 51 -6.88 10.96 11.75
N LEU A 52 -6.02 9.95 11.80
CA LEU A 52 -6.32 8.64 11.25
C LEU A 52 -7.33 7.93 12.16
N ILE A 53 -8.48 7.55 11.61
CA ILE A 53 -9.56 6.90 12.35
C ILE A 53 -9.48 5.39 12.20
N ARG A 54 -9.17 4.92 11.00
CA ARG A 54 -9.10 3.48 10.70
C ARG A 54 -8.21 3.21 9.50
N VAL A 55 -7.52 2.08 9.53
CA VAL A 55 -6.89 1.46 8.36
C VAL A 55 -7.73 0.25 7.97
N ILE A 56 -8.05 0.12 6.69
CA ILE A 56 -8.79 -1.02 6.13
C ILE A 56 -7.87 -1.73 5.15
N GLU A 57 -7.62 -3.02 5.37
CA GLU A 57 -6.85 -3.87 4.46
C GLU A 57 -7.80 -4.81 3.71
N MET A 58 -7.69 -4.85 2.39
CA MET A 58 -8.51 -5.69 1.52
C MET A 58 -7.65 -6.32 0.42
N ALA A 59 -8.13 -7.39 -0.22
CA ALA A 59 -7.52 -7.91 -1.44
C ALA A 59 -7.53 -6.83 -2.54
N ALA A 60 -6.60 -6.92 -3.49
CA ALA A 60 -6.52 -5.98 -4.60
C ALA A 60 -7.84 -5.94 -5.40
N PRO A 61 -8.36 -4.76 -5.76
CA PRO A 61 -9.51 -4.64 -6.66
C PRO A 61 -9.16 -5.29 -8.01
N GLY A 62 -9.89 -6.34 -8.39
CA GLY A 62 -9.62 -7.08 -9.62
C GLY A 62 -8.87 -8.41 -9.43
N ALA A 63 -8.54 -8.80 -8.18
CA ALA A 63 -8.22 -10.18 -7.86
C ALA A 63 -9.48 -11.05 -8.02
N LYS A 64 -9.76 -11.48 -9.25
CA LYS A 64 -10.65 -12.59 -9.58
C LYS A 64 -9.82 -13.71 -10.18
#